data_AF-A0A8H5LZN2-F1
#
_entry.id   AF-A0A8H5LZN2-F1
#
_cell.length_a   1.000
_cell.length_b   1.000
_cell.length_c   1.000
_cell.angle_alpha   90.00
_cell.angle_beta   90.00
_cell.angle_gamma   90.00
#
_symmetry.space_group_name_H-M   'P 1'
#
loop_
_entity.id
_entity.type
_entity.pdbx_description
1 polymer ?
#
loop_
_entity_poly.entity_id
_entity_poly.type
_entity_poly.pdbx_seq_one_letter_code
_entity_poly.pdbx_strand_id
1 'polypeptide(L)'
;MPYLNSPPDPQNPFLYTDPYHNYSAGAAAAPFPHQRLDLLPPVGLFIGVFSIDSAFERRALVRSTWASHPRSRNGAGAGDDGNSTSRTVVRFILGQPRKDWERRIQLEMEGMSWSQFFFDSFKLNPHHFFDATEYNDIVILPMAENMNYGKSHTYFSWASINAWVPPVYVESSEPIPQFSYSNASSTPPRLAPHDPLLARQDAASGQPRPWVRPDYVVKADEDSFIMLAELEARLRLALNDQAPARRPDPFTMFMHGNTSDHEMPFGGVRALMHAGDVSTSRDPLIYWGYLVTNRLHRFMAGELYALSWSLVDWVARDPAVKDMTKGAEDKQTSKWMKSHPQSHAVRWVSERCWIYDHPRAGSVYAHGFLFPSEVTRVRESMAKELERIPADGPDTLQVSGSSFLPTPSSWAHSSVSAFHVRYSPPVDGLDISQSMEALVEGSQMSLLRDKTQLPKDAKQAAWIQREGRAKRYEGYRVGGTVVVHFIKQNMWFLETAVALLEGEDETEAEKYRRRPLPSSSRPFGHRQR
;
A
#
# COMPACT_ATOMS: atom_id res chain seq x y z
N MET A 1 21.96 -5.71 -13.60
CA MET A 1 22.86 -4.98 -12.68
C MET A 1 22.52 -5.42 -11.26
N PRO A 2 23.11 -6.51 -10.73
CA PRO A 2 22.94 -6.88 -9.33
C PRO A 2 24.02 -6.21 -8.46
N TYR A 3 23.87 -6.32 -7.14
CA TYR A 3 24.80 -5.88 -6.08
C TYR A 3 24.67 -4.41 -5.66
N LEU A 4 23.85 -4.18 -4.62
CA LEU A 4 24.14 -3.33 -3.44
C LEU A 4 22.87 -3.11 -2.60
N ASN A 5 22.23 -4.19 -2.15
CA ASN A 5 21.24 -4.15 -1.07
C ASN A 5 21.65 -5.18 -0.01
N SER A 6 22.82 -4.98 0.59
CA SER A 6 23.10 -5.60 1.89
C SER A 6 22.33 -4.81 2.96
N PRO A 7 21.78 -5.46 4.00
CA PRO A 7 21.28 -4.76 5.17
C PRO A 7 22.37 -3.83 5.72
N PRO A 8 22.02 -2.65 6.27
CA PRO A 8 23.01 -1.76 6.87
C PRO A 8 23.77 -2.50 7.99
N ASP A 9 25.09 -2.28 8.04
CA ASP A 9 25.97 -2.84 9.06
C ASP A 9 25.53 -2.36 10.47
N PRO A 10 25.08 -3.25 11.36
CA PRO A 10 24.61 -2.89 12.69
C PRO A 10 25.71 -2.31 13.60
N GLN A 11 26.99 -2.34 13.20
CA GLN A 11 28.12 -1.85 13.99
C GLN A 11 28.51 -0.39 13.69
N ASN A 12 27.79 0.32 12.81
CA ASN A 12 28.19 1.66 12.40
C ASN A 12 27.57 2.76 13.31
N PRO A 13 28.39 3.48 14.12
CA PRO A 13 27.92 4.54 15.03
C PRO A 13 27.34 5.78 14.31
N PHE A 14 27.55 5.92 12.99
CA PHE A 14 26.98 7.01 12.19
C PHE A 14 25.60 6.68 11.59
N LEU A 15 25.04 5.48 11.81
CA LEU A 15 23.65 5.17 11.46
C LEU A 15 22.64 5.90 12.37
N TYR A 16 23.09 6.41 13.53
CA TYR A 16 22.21 6.94 14.57
C TYR A 16 22.27 8.47 14.76
N THR A 17 22.97 9.20 13.88
CA THR A 17 23.20 10.66 13.99
C THR A 17 22.65 11.48 12.83
N ASP A 18 21.69 10.95 12.06
CA ASP A 18 20.97 11.75 11.06
C ASP A 18 19.87 12.59 11.75
N PRO A 19 19.89 13.94 11.63
CA PRO A 19 18.88 14.83 12.22
C PRO A 19 17.46 14.61 11.66
N TYR A 20 17.29 13.78 10.63
CA TYR A 20 16.01 13.36 10.07
C TYR A 20 15.64 11.90 10.39
N HIS A 21 16.40 11.23 11.25
CA HIS A 21 16.03 9.94 11.82
C HIS A 21 15.01 10.14 12.94
N ASN A 22 13.74 10.28 12.57
CA ASN A 22 12.70 9.63 13.36
C ASN A 22 12.85 8.12 13.11
N TYR A 23 13.85 7.49 13.74
CA TYR A 23 13.53 6.18 14.30
C TYR A 23 12.28 6.42 15.14
N SER A 24 11.25 5.59 15.00
CA SER A 24 10.45 5.27 16.16
C SER A 24 11.48 4.78 17.18
N ALA A 25 11.94 5.69 18.06
CA ALA A 25 13.04 5.48 18.98
C ALA A 25 12.57 4.51 20.07
N GLY A 26 12.35 3.25 19.71
CA GLY A 26 11.51 2.34 20.48
C GLY A 26 10.07 2.84 20.68
N ALA A 27 9.65 3.93 20.02
CA ALA A 27 8.27 4.39 20.10
C ALA A 27 7.39 3.33 19.45
N ALA A 28 6.52 2.71 20.26
CA ALA A 28 5.52 1.79 19.77
C ALA A 28 4.78 2.47 18.60
N ALA A 29 4.78 1.83 17.43
CA ALA A 29 3.92 2.28 16.35
C ALA A 29 2.50 2.37 16.91
N ALA A 30 1.82 3.49 16.65
CA ALA A 30 0.44 3.65 17.11
C ALA A 30 -0.38 2.43 16.66
N PRO A 31 -1.27 1.91 17.51
CA PRO A 31 -2.10 0.77 17.15
C PRO A 31 -2.90 1.13 15.88
N PHE A 32 -2.95 0.19 14.95
CA PHE A 32 -3.76 0.30 13.74
C PHE A 32 -4.82 -0.80 13.75
N PRO A 33 -6.10 -0.48 13.43
CA PRO A 33 -6.61 0.83 13.04
C PRO A 33 -6.58 1.84 14.18
N HIS A 34 -6.24 3.08 13.86
CA HIS A 34 -6.22 4.16 14.83
C HIS A 34 -7.66 4.51 15.24
N GLN A 35 -7.90 4.79 16.53
CA GLN A 35 -9.25 5.05 17.07
C GLN A 35 -10.00 6.20 16.39
N ARG A 36 -9.26 7.15 15.80
CA ARG A 36 -9.82 8.29 15.06
C ARG A 36 -10.09 8.02 13.58
N LEU A 37 -9.68 6.88 13.03
CA LEU A 37 -9.71 6.62 11.58
C LEU A 37 -11.10 6.85 10.98
N ASP A 38 -12.14 6.34 11.66
CA ASP A 38 -13.53 6.43 11.19
C ASP A 38 -14.20 7.78 11.54
N LEU A 39 -13.54 8.63 12.33
CA LEU A 39 -13.98 10.02 12.57
C LEU A 39 -13.53 10.96 11.46
N LEU A 40 -12.46 10.59 10.75
CA LEU A 40 -11.84 11.40 9.71
C LEU A 40 -12.54 11.24 8.35
N PRO A 41 -12.62 12.32 7.54
CA PRO A 41 -13.16 12.25 6.19
C PRO A 41 -12.30 11.35 5.28
N PRO A 42 -12.90 10.65 4.30
CA PRO A 42 -12.17 9.84 3.32
C PRO A 42 -11.25 10.70 2.45
N VAL A 43 -10.04 10.20 2.18
CA VAL A 43 -9.09 10.89 1.30
C VAL A 43 -9.31 10.55 -0.16
N GLY A 44 -9.10 11.55 -1.02
CA GLY A 44 -9.16 11.44 -2.47
C GLY A 44 -7.86 10.88 -3.04
N LEU A 45 -7.93 9.71 -3.67
CA LEU A 45 -6.77 9.03 -4.24
C LEU A 45 -6.93 8.90 -5.75
N PHE A 46 -5.94 9.41 -6.50
CA PHE A 46 -5.78 9.09 -7.91
C PHE A 46 -4.61 8.13 -8.07
N ILE A 47 -4.89 6.86 -8.37
CA ILE A 47 -3.88 5.81 -8.50
C ILE A 47 -3.56 5.56 -9.97
N GLY A 48 -2.34 5.90 -10.37
CA GLY A 48 -1.76 5.57 -11.67
C GLY A 48 -0.96 4.28 -11.61
N VAL A 49 -1.50 3.22 -12.19
CA VAL A 49 -0.82 1.93 -12.36
C VAL A 49 0.02 1.98 -13.63
N PHE A 50 1.32 2.00 -13.47
CA PHE A 50 2.25 2.04 -14.60
C PHE A 50 2.24 0.69 -15.31
N SER A 51 1.85 0.73 -16.58
CA SER A 51 1.69 -0.44 -17.45
C SER A 51 2.32 -0.15 -18.80
N ILE A 52 2.47 -1.19 -19.62
CA ILE A 52 3.00 -1.10 -21.00
C ILE A 52 1.95 -1.62 -21.99
N ASP A 53 2.09 -1.25 -23.25
CA ASP A 53 1.15 -1.61 -24.32
C ASP A 53 0.82 -3.13 -24.37
N SER A 54 1.81 -4.00 -24.18
CA SER A 54 1.65 -5.45 -24.24
C SER A 54 1.05 -6.10 -22.97
N ALA A 55 0.87 -5.37 -21.88
CA ALA A 55 0.47 -5.94 -20.58
C ALA A 55 -1.06 -6.01 -20.36
N PHE A 56 -1.82 -6.25 -21.42
CA PHE A 56 -3.29 -6.30 -21.39
C PHE A 56 -3.85 -7.35 -20.41
N GLU A 57 -3.22 -8.53 -20.33
CA GLU A 57 -3.64 -9.57 -19.37
C GLU A 57 -3.48 -9.11 -17.92
N ARG A 58 -2.38 -8.39 -17.63
CA ARG A 58 -2.13 -7.87 -16.29
C ARG A 58 -3.15 -6.80 -15.92
N ARG A 59 -3.45 -5.89 -16.84
CA ARG A 59 -4.52 -4.89 -16.65
C ARG A 59 -5.88 -5.55 -16.42
N ALA A 60 -6.21 -6.60 -17.18
CA ALA A 60 -7.44 -7.36 -16.98
C ALA A 60 -7.51 -7.99 -15.58
N LEU A 61 -6.41 -8.60 -15.11
CA LEU A 61 -6.34 -9.15 -13.75
C LEU A 61 -6.50 -8.06 -12.68
N VAL A 62 -5.85 -6.90 -12.83
CA VAL A 62 -6.03 -5.77 -11.92
C VAL A 62 -7.51 -5.36 -11.85
N ARG A 63 -8.15 -5.15 -13.02
CA ARG A 63 -9.57 -4.78 -13.13
C ARG A 63 -10.49 -5.78 -12.44
N SER A 64 -10.29 -7.08 -12.69
CA SER A 64 -11.16 -8.15 -12.19
C SER A 64 -10.88 -8.57 -10.75
N THR A 65 -9.84 -8.03 -10.11
CA THR A 65 -9.48 -8.35 -8.73
C THR A 65 -9.45 -7.09 -7.88
N TRP A 66 -8.31 -6.69 -7.33
CA TRP A 66 -8.20 -5.68 -6.29
C TRP A 66 -8.74 -4.30 -6.70
N ALA A 67 -8.74 -3.96 -8.00
CA ALA A 67 -9.24 -2.68 -8.43
C ALA A 67 -10.77 -2.57 -8.39
N SER A 68 -11.53 -3.67 -8.41
CA SER A 68 -13.01 -3.67 -8.36
C SER A 68 -13.60 -4.43 -7.16
N HIS A 69 -12.85 -5.36 -6.57
CA HIS A 69 -13.37 -6.31 -5.61
C HIS A 69 -13.87 -5.64 -4.32
N PRO A 70 -15.09 -5.96 -3.83
CA PRO A 70 -15.67 -5.35 -2.62
C PRO A 70 -14.76 -5.44 -1.40
N ARG A 71 -14.09 -6.58 -1.16
CA ARG A 71 -13.17 -6.73 -0.02
C ARG A 71 -11.88 -5.90 -0.14
N SER A 72 -11.44 -5.58 -1.36
CA SER A 72 -10.34 -4.63 -1.54
C SER A 72 -10.78 -3.22 -1.14
N ARG A 73 -12.02 -2.84 -1.48
CA ARG A 73 -12.56 -1.50 -1.25
C ARG A 73 -13.10 -1.25 0.14
N ASN A 74 -13.71 -2.25 0.74
CA ASN A 74 -14.45 -2.12 1.99
C ASN A 74 -13.61 -2.59 3.18
N GLY A 75 -12.63 -3.48 2.96
CA GLY A 75 -11.87 -4.15 4.01
C GLY A 75 -12.52 -5.47 4.44
N ALA A 76 -12.16 -5.94 5.64
CA ALA A 76 -12.65 -7.17 6.24
C ALA A 76 -14.00 -7.01 6.98
N GLY A 77 -14.63 -8.14 7.31
CA GLY A 77 -15.93 -8.17 7.96
C GLY A 77 -17.03 -7.55 7.09
N ALA A 78 -17.95 -6.83 7.73
CA ALA A 78 -19.02 -6.11 7.03
C ALA A 78 -18.49 -4.95 6.15
N GLY A 79 -17.25 -4.51 6.36
CA GLY A 79 -16.72 -3.37 5.64
C GLY A 79 -17.36 -2.05 6.09
N ASP A 80 -17.36 -1.08 5.18
CA ASP A 80 -17.97 0.25 5.35
C ASP A 80 -18.77 0.67 4.10
N ASP A 81 -19.28 -0.32 3.36
CA ASP A 81 -20.01 -0.14 2.10
C ASP A 81 -19.26 0.66 1.01
N GLY A 82 -17.93 0.75 1.13
CA GLY A 82 -17.08 1.48 0.19
C GLY A 82 -17.03 2.98 0.46
N ASN A 83 -17.51 3.43 1.61
CA ASN A 83 -17.49 4.84 2.02
C ASN A 83 -16.07 5.41 2.07
N SER A 84 -15.12 4.65 2.63
CA SER A 84 -13.72 5.06 2.72
C SER A 84 -13.06 5.22 1.36
N THR A 85 -13.30 4.28 0.45
CA THR A 85 -12.69 4.28 -0.90
C THR A 85 -13.57 4.97 -1.95
N SER A 86 -14.61 5.70 -1.51
CA SER A 86 -15.56 6.41 -2.37
C SER A 86 -14.92 7.45 -3.29
N ARG A 87 -13.71 7.90 -2.94
CA ARG A 87 -12.90 8.87 -3.67
C ARG A 87 -11.59 8.28 -4.24
N THR A 88 -11.52 6.95 -4.38
CA THR A 88 -10.34 6.23 -4.89
C THR A 88 -10.54 5.77 -6.33
N VAL A 89 -9.79 6.38 -7.25
CA VAL A 89 -9.85 6.15 -8.69
C VAL A 89 -8.58 5.47 -9.17
N VAL A 90 -8.70 4.48 -10.06
CA VAL A 90 -7.57 3.71 -10.60
C VAL A 90 -7.50 3.87 -12.12
N ARG A 91 -6.33 4.24 -12.65
CA ARG A 91 -6.07 4.40 -14.09
C ARG A 91 -4.75 3.74 -14.47
N PHE A 92 -4.68 3.12 -15.64
CA PHE A 92 -3.47 2.57 -16.22
C PHE A 92 -2.71 3.65 -17.00
N ILE A 93 -1.43 3.81 -16.69
CA ILE A 93 -0.58 4.87 -17.23
C ILE A 93 0.42 4.27 -18.20
N LEU A 94 0.27 4.61 -19.47
CA LEU A 94 1.10 4.16 -20.58
C LEU A 94 1.74 5.38 -21.25
N GLY A 95 2.94 5.24 -21.78
CA GLY A 95 3.45 6.11 -22.84
C GLY A 95 2.77 5.79 -24.17
N GLN A 96 3.22 6.45 -25.22
CA GLN A 96 2.77 6.16 -26.59
C GLN A 96 3.00 4.68 -26.91
N PRO A 97 1.94 3.94 -27.27
CA PRO A 97 2.06 2.54 -27.67
C PRO A 97 2.97 2.40 -28.89
N ARG A 98 3.62 1.23 -29.03
CA ARG A 98 4.29 0.89 -30.29
C ARG A 98 3.23 0.73 -31.39
N LYS A 99 3.60 1.03 -32.64
CA LYS A 99 2.69 0.97 -33.80
C LYS A 99 1.87 -0.33 -33.89
N ASP A 100 2.50 -1.47 -33.66
CA ASP A 100 1.84 -2.79 -33.72
C ASP A 100 0.79 -3.01 -32.61
N TRP A 101 0.84 -2.19 -31.55
CA TRP A 101 -0.08 -2.24 -30.40
C TRP A 101 -1.11 -1.13 -30.38
N GLU A 102 -0.94 -0.04 -31.15
CA GLU A 102 -1.87 1.11 -31.19
C GLU A 102 -3.32 0.66 -31.38
N ARG A 103 -3.58 -0.20 -32.38
CA ARG A 103 -4.92 -0.71 -32.64
C ARG A 103 -5.46 -1.55 -31.49
N ARG A 104 -4.63 -2.37 -30.84
CA ARG A 104 -5.05 -3.22 -29.72
C ARG A 104 -5.40 -2.39 -28.48
N ILE A 105 -4.61 -1.36 -28.20
CA ILE A 105 -4.89 -0.41 -27.10
C ILE A 105 -6.17 0.36 -27.39
N GLN A 106 -6.37 0.84 -28.62
CA GLN A 106 -7.61 1.50 -29.00
C GLN A 106 -8.83 0.59 -28.79
N LEU A 107 -8.75 -0.67 -29.23
CA LEU A 107 -9.82 -1.66 -29.03
C LEU A 107 -10.08 -1.98 -27.55
N GLU A 108 -9.03 -2.04 -26.73
CA GLU A 108 -9.16 -2.18 -25.28
C GLU A 108 -9.89 -0.96 -24.68
N MET A 109 -9.49 0.26 -25.05
CA MET A 109 -10.16 1.48 -24.58
C MET A 109 -11.63 1.56 -25.01
N GLU A 110 -11.94 1.13 -26.23
CA GLU A 110 -13.29 1.06 -26.80
C GLU A 110 -14.14 -0.07 -26.18
N GLY A 111 -13.58 -0.88 -25.26
CA GLY A 111 -14.32 -1.94 -24.56
C GLY A 111 -14.76 -3.06 -25.48
N MET A 112 -14.06 -3.30 -26.60
CA MET A 112 -14.44 -4.31 -27.57
C MET A 112 -14.27 -5.71 -26.95
N SER A 113 -15.42 -6.17 -26.45
CA SER A 113 -15.67 -7.36 -25.68
C SER A 113 -15.01 -8.61 -26.26
N TRP A 114 -14.02 -9.16 -25.54
CA TRP A 114 -13.48 -10.50 -25.79
C TRP A 114 -14.57 -11.58 -25.78
N SER A 115 -15.74 -11.31 -25.18
CA SER A 115 -16.86 -12.24 -25.24
C SER A 115 -17.40 -12.38 -26.66
N GLN A 116 -17.45 -11.33 -27.50
CA GLN A 116 -17.89 -11.45 -28.89
C GLN A 116 -16.99 -12.42 -29.69
N PHE A 117 -15.67 -12.31 -29.52
CA PHE A 117 -14.69 -13.15 -30.20
C PHE A 117 -14.71 -14.61 -29.67
N PHE A 118 -14.92 -14.80 -28.37
CA PHE A 118 -15.03 -16.11 -27.73
C PHE A 118 -16.36 -16.81 -28.09
N PHE A 119 -17.49 -16.10 -28.10
CA PHE A 119 -18.81 -16.65 -28.43
C PHE A 119 -18.96 -16.96 -29.93
N ASP A 120 -18.41 -16.15 -30.84
CA ASP A 120 -18.41 -16.44 -32.28
C ASP A 120 -17.55 -17.67 -32.63
N SER A 121 -16.47 -17.90 -31.90
CA SER A 121 -15.61 -19.08 -32.06
C SER A 121 -16.28 -20.38 -31.59
N PHE A 122 -17.29 -20.31 -30.70
CA PHE A 122 -17.98 -21.46 -30.12
C PHE A 122 -19.49 -21.54 -30.42
N LYS A 123 -20.05 -20.63 -31.22
CA LYS A 123 -21.47 -20.56 -31.62
C LYS A 123 -22.48 -20.71 -30.45
N LEU A 124 -22.23 -20.04 -29.34
CA LEU A 124 -23.15 -20.04 -28.20
C LEU A 124 -24.06 -18.79 -28.24
N ASN A 125 -25.37 -18.98 -28.02
CA ASN A 125 -26.38 -17.92 -28.17
C ASN A 125 -26.31 -16.86 -27.05
N PRO A 126 -26.29 -15.56 -27.37
CA PRO A 126 -26.29 -14.50 -26.38
C PRO A 126 -27.73 -14.11 -26.02
N HIS A 127 -28.27 -14.69 -24.96
CA HIS A 127 -29.47 -14.16 -24.31
C HIS A 127 -29.14 -13.74 -22.88
N HIS A 128 -28.83 -12.45 -22.74
CA HIS A 128 -29.06 -11.53 -21.61
C HIS A 128 -27.88 -10.55 -21.44
N PHE A 129 -28.15 -9.28 -21.78
CA PHE A 129 -27.52 -8.05 -21.28
C PHE A 129 -25.98 -8.02 -21.18
N PHE A 130 -25.30 -7.56 -22.24
CA PHE A 130 -23.95 -7.00 -22.14
C PHE A 130 -23.96 -5.65 -22.85
N ASP A 131 -24.06 -4.57 -22.07
CA ASP A 131 -23.78 -3.23 -22.56
C ASP A 131 -22.26 -3.13 -22.79
N ALA A 132 -21.84 -2.67 -23.97
CA ALA A 132 -20.43 -2.53 -24.29
C ALA A 132 -19.82 -1.48 -23.35
N THR A 133 -19.08 -1.91 -22.32
CA THR A 133 -18.47 -0.98 -21.37
C THR A 133 -17.05 -0.69 -21.83
N GLU A 134 -16.87 0.49 -22.44
CA GLU A 134 -15.55 1.13 -22.56
C GLU A 134 -14.86 1.11 -21.18
N TYR A 135 -13.61 0.63 -21.11
CA TYR A 135 -12.93 0.54 -19.80
C TYR A 135 -12.65 1.93 -19.22
N ASN A 136 -12.53 2.98 -20.05
CA ASN A 136 -12.36 4.38 -19.63
C ASN A 136 -11.26 4.59 -18.55
N ASP A 137 -10.23 3.75 -18.58
CA ASP A 137 -9.24 3.65 -17.52
C ASP A 137 -7.78 3.76 -17.97
N ILE A 138 -7.52 3.94 -19.27
CA ILE A 138 -6.16 4.09 -19.81
C ILE A 138 -5.86 5.58 -20.05
N VAL A 139 -4.72 6.03 -19.54
CA VAL A 139 -4.13 7.34 -19.82
C VAL A 139 -2.87 7.13 -20.65
N ILE A 140 -2.87 7.71 -21.86
CA ILE A 140 -1.72 7.71 -22.77
C ILE A 140 -0.96 9.02 -22.60
N LEU A 141 0.26 8.94 -22.07
CA LEU A 141 1.15 10.08 -21.87
C LEU A 141 1.79 10.49 -23.21
N PRO A 142 2.07 11.79 -23.41
CA PRO A 142 2.70 12.31 -24.62
C PRO A 142 4.22 12.08 -24.61
N MET A 143 4.65 10.83 -24.45
CA MET A 143 6.06 10.42 -24.43
C MET A 143 6.22 8.98 -24.91
N ALA A 144 7.41 8.60 -25.38
CA ALA A 144 7.71 7.20 -25.64
C ALA A 144 7.64 6.37 -24.34
N GLU A 145 7.11 5.16 -24.39
CA GLU A 145 7.04 4.26 -23.24
C GLU A 145 8.45 3.96 -22.69
N ASN A 146 8.75 4.48 -21.50
CA ASN A 146 10.03 4.23 -20.83
C ASN A 146 9.99 4.57 -19.33
N MET A 147 10.15 3.54 -18.49
CA MET A 147 10.16 3.69 -17.03
C MET A 147 11.26 4.63 -16.50
N ASN A 148 12.47 4.54 -17.06
CA ASN A 148 13.67 5.19 -16.51
C ASN A 148 14.03 6.52 -17.19
N TYR A 149 13.17 6.99 -18.10
CA TYR A 149 13.39 8.20 -18.89
C TYR A 149 12.11 9.04 -18.92
N GLY A 150 11.73 9.56 -17.75
CA GLY A 150 10.73 10.62 -17.62
C GLY A 150 9.27 10.18 -17.42
N LYS A 151 8.92 8.89 -17.38
CA LYS A 151 7.51 8.46 -17.21
C LYS A 151 6.89 8.98 -15.93
N SER A 152 7.57 8.89 -14.79
CA SER A 152 7.06 9.44 -13.53
C SER A 152 6.87 10.95 -13.58
N HIS A 153 7.82 11.69 -14.15
CA HIS A 153 7.69 13.14 -14.29
C HIS A 153 6.51 13.52 -15.19
N THR A 154 6.38 12.88 -16.35
CA THR A 154 5.28 13.13 -17.30
C THR A 154 3.93 12.75 -16.70
N TYR A 155 3.87 11.66 -15.93
CA TYR A 155 2.67 11.26 -15.19
C TYR A 155 2.26 12.31 -14.16
N PHE A 156 3.17 12.73 -13.27
CA PHE A 156 2.85 13.74 -12.25
C PHE A 156 2.53 15.10 -12.87
N SER A 157 3.21 15.47 -13.97
CA SER A 157 2.89 16.67 -14.75
C SER A 157 1.51 16.60 -15.40
N TRP A 158 1.11 15.43 -15.91
CA TRP A 158 -0.23 15.22 -16.44
C TRP A 158 -1.27 15.25 -15.31
N ALA A 159 -0.97 14.63 -14.17
CA ALA A 159 -1.86 14.50 -13.04
C ALA A 159 -2.14 15.85 -12.34
N SER A 160 -1.16 16.75 -12.25
CA SER A 160 -1.38 18.09 -11.66
C SER A 160 -2.50 18.87 -12.36
N ILE A 161 -2.74 18.59 -13.64
CA ILE A 161 -3.78 19.22 -14.45
C ILE A 161 -5.03 18.34 -14.54
N ASN A 162 -4.86 17.04 -14.79
CA ASN A 162 -5.95 16.15 -15.25
C ASN A 162 -6.41 15.12 -14.23
N ALA A 163 -5.71 14.95 -13.10
CA ALA A 163 -6.17 14.06 -12.06
C ALA A 163 -7.31 14.73 -11.27
N TRP A 164 -8.44 14.05 -11.26
CA TRP A 164 -9.66 14.43 -10.55
C TRP A 164 -10.20 13.19 -9.85
N VAL A 165 -10.83 13.39 -8.69
CA VAL A 165 -11.47 12.32 -7.91
C VAL A 165 -12.88 12.73 -7.51
N PRO A 166 -13.75 11.76 -7.19
CA PRO A 166 -15.07 12.08 -6.68
C PRO A 166 -15.02 13.00 -5.45
N PRO A 167 -16.05 13.87 -5.28
CA PRO A 167 -16.22 14.65 -4.06
C PRO A 167 -16.53 13.73 -2.87
N VAL A 168 -16.46 14.28 -1.65
CA VAL A 168 -16.86 13.55 -0.44
C VAL A 168 -18.37 13.28 -0.48
N TYR A 169 -18.76 12.00 -0.54
CA TYR A 169 -20.17 11.55 -0.55
C TYR A 169 -20.74 11.36 0.86
N VAL A 170 -19.89 11.08 1.84
CA VAL A 170 -20.27 10.62 3.17
C VAL A 170 -19.81 11.64 4.20
N GLU A 171 -20.72 12.03 5.09
CA GLU A 171 -20.38 12.93 6.20
C GLU A 171 -19.44 12.24 7.19
N SER A 172 -18.46 12.99 7.69
CA SER A 172 -17.53 12.57 8.74
C SER A 172 -17.75 13.38 10.00
N SER A 173 -17.36 12.84 11.15
CA SER A 173 -17.46 13.56 12.43
C SER A 173 -16.48 14.74 12.49
N GLU A 174 -15.29 14.60 11.92
CA GLU A 174 -14.33 15.68 11.77
C GLU A 174 -14.52 16.42 10.44
N PRO A 175 -14.25 17.74 10.38
CA PRO A 175 -14.45 18.54 9.18
C PRO A 175 -13.44 18.18 8.08
N ILE A 176 -13.85 18.37 6.82
CA ILE A 176 -12.98 18.19 5.64
C ILE A 176 -11.85 19.22 5.67
N PRO A 177 -10.57 18.80 5.66
CA PRO A 177 -9.44 19.71 5.56
C PRO A 177 -9.55 20.65 4.36
N GLN A 178 -9.26 21.94 4.59
CA GLN A 178 -9.26 22.95 3.53
C GLN A 178 -7.82 23.28 3.14
N PHE A 179 -7.51 23.06 1.87
CA PHE A 179 -6.22 23.29 1.24
C PHE A 179 -6.36 24.35 0.14
N SER A 180 -5.24 24.89 -0.35
CA SER A 180 -5.25 25.91 -1.41
C SER A 180 -5.97 25.45 -2.69
N TYR A 181 -5.99 24.13 -2.93
CA TYR A 181 -6.58 23.48 -4.10
C TYR A 181 -8.00 22.95 -3.87
N SER A 182 -8.57 23.06 -2.67
CA SER A 182 -9.88 22.46 -2.33
C SER A 182 -11.05 23.00 -3.16
N ASN A 183 -10.95 24.24 -3.67
CA ASN A 183 -12.00 24.86 -4.48
C ASN A 183 -11.94 24.49 -5.97
N ALA A 184 -10.85 23.85 -6.42
CA ALA A 184 -10.72 23.46 -7.82
C ALA A 184 -11.60 22.23 -8.11
N SER A 185 -12.44 22.36 -9.12
CA SER A 185 -13.35 21.30 -9.53
C SER A 185 -13.44 21.14 -11.05
N SER A 186 -13.94 19.99 -11.49
CA SER A 186 -14.14 19.66 -12.89
C SER A 186 -15.41 18.84 -13.09
N THR A 187 -15.94 18.86 -14.31
CA THR A 187 -17.01 17.95 -14.72
C THR A 187 -16.53 16.50 -14.57
N PRO A 188 -17.32 15.61 -13.96
CA PRO A 188 -16.93 14.21 -13.81
C PRO A 188 -16.56 13.57 -15.17
N PRO A 189 -15.44 12.84 -15.25
CA PRO A 189 -15.08 12.12 -16.46
C PRO A 189 -16.01 10.92 -16.67
N ARG A 190 -15.92 10.28 -17.83
CA ARG A 190 -16.51 8.94 -18.01
C ARG A 190 -15.90 7.98 -17.00
N LEU A 191 -16.76 7.20 -16.34
CA LEU A 191 -16.35 6.29 -15.28
C LEU A 191 -15.83 4.98 -15.86
N ALA A 192 -14.79 4.44 -15.22
CA ALA A 192 -14.35 3.08 -15.44
C ALA A 192 -15.28 2.09 -14.70
N PRO A 193 -15.41 0.83 -15.17
CA PRO A 193 -16.23 -0.18 -14.50
C PRO A 193 -15.85 -0.42 -13.03
N HIS A 194 -14.57 -0.24 -12.71
CA HIS A 194 -14.02 -0.39 -11.36
C HIS A 194 -13.96 0.92 -10.57
N ASP A 195 -14.55 2.02 -11.04
CA ASP A 195 -14.69 3.24 -10.24
C ASP A 195 -15.67 3.03 -9.05
N PRO A 196 -15.53 3.82 -7.97
CA PRO A 196 -16.30 3.62 -6.74
C PRO A 196 -17.81 3.57 -6.97
N LEU A 197 -18.51 2.72 -6.21
CA LEU A 197 -19.96 2.54 -6.32
C LEU A 197 -20.72 3.86 -6.14
N LEU A 198 -20.35 4.66 -5.14
CA LEU A 198 -20.95 5.96 -4.85
C LEU A 198 -20.78 6.95 -6.01
N ALA A 199 -19.62 6.95 -6.69
CA ALA A 199 -19.40 7.77 -7.88
C ALA A 199 -20.29 7.33 -9.06
N ARG A 200 -20.50 6.02 -9.23
CA ARG A 200 -21.42 5.49 -10.25
C ARG A 200 -22.89 5.82 -9.95
N GLN A 201 -23.29 5.75 -8.68
CA GLN A 201 -24.63 6.16 -8.24
C GLN A 201 -24.87 7.65 -8.47
N ASP A 202 -23.89 8.49 -8.13
CA ASP A 202 -23.92 9.94 -8.38
C ASP A 202 -23.98 10.28 -9.87
N ALA A 203 -23.20 9.58 -10.71
CA ALA A 203 -23.29 9.70 -12.17
C ALA A 203 -24.66 9.33 -12.72
N ALA A 204 -25.31 8.31 -12.14
CA ALA A 204 -26.65 7.87 -12.51
C ALA A 204 -27.78 8.76 -11.95
N SER A 205 -27.50 9.71 -11.05
CA SER A 205 -28.50 10.57 -10.41
C SER A 205 -29.14 11.61 -11.36
N GLY A 206 -28.54 11.85 -12.53
CA GLY A 206 -28.91 12.92 -13.45
C GLY A 206 -28.37 14.30 -13.07
N GLN A 207 -27.80 14.47 -11.87
CA GLN A 207 -27.14 15.70 -11.41
C GLN A 207 -25.81 15.36 -10.72
N PRO A 208 -24.82 14.84 -11.48
CA PRO A 208 -23.57 14.38 -10.89
C PRO A 208 -22.80 15.55 -10.28
N ARG A 209 -22.27 15.35 -9.08
CA ARG A 209 -21.51 16.39 -8.37
C ARG A 209 -20.14 16.57 -9.03
N PRO A 210 -19.62 17.81 -9.09
CA PRO A 210 -18.33 18.07 -9.71
C PRO A 210 -17.21 17.35 -8.95
N TRP A 211 -16.28 16.76 -9.71
CA TRP A 211 -15.10 16.12 -9.15
C TRP A 211 -14.09 17.17 -8.69
N VAL A 212 -13.28 16.82 -7.69
CA VAL A 212 -12.33 17.72 -7.02
C VAL A 212 -10.90 17.24 -7.18
N ARG A 213 -9.92 18.07 -6.80
CA ARG A 213 -8.52 17.65 -6.76
C ARG A 213 -8.31 16.48 -5.80
N PRO A 214 -7.46 15.50 -6.16
CA PRO A 214 -7.10 14.44 -5.22
C PRO A 214 -6.28 15.01 -4.07
N ASP A 215 -6.34 14.34 -2.92
CA ASP A 215 -5.44 14.60 -1.79
C ASP A 215 -4.05 14.00 -2.08
N TYR A 216 -4.02 12.84 -2.74
CA TYR A 216 -2.80 12.17 -3.20
C TYR A 216 -2.88 11.69 -4.65
N VAL A 217 -1.76 11.80 -5.34
CA VAL A 217 -1.51 11.08 -6.60
C VAL A 217 -0.53 9.96 -6.30
N VAL A 218 -0.93 8.73 -6.64
CA VAL A 218 -0.21 7.51 -6.30
C VAL A 218 0.36 6.90 -7.58
N LYS A 219 1.66 6.59 -7.58
CA LYS A 219 2.26 5.72 -8.60
C LYS A 219 2.29 4.31 -8.06
N ALA A 220 1.89 3.32 -8.87
CA ALA A 220 2.01 1.90 -8.57
C ALA A 220 2.52 1.13 -9.78
N ASP A 221 3.19 0.00 -9.55
CA ASP A 221 3.51 -0.94 -10.64
C ASP A 221 2.34 -1.89 -10.94
N GLU A 222 2.24 -2.37 -12.19
CA GLU A 222 1.20 -3.32 -12.57
C GLU A 222 1.36 -4.73 -11.98
N ASP A 223 2.53 -5.05 -11.42
CA ASP A 223 2.79 -6.28 -10.67
C ASP A 223 2.66 -6.10 -9.15
N SER A 224 2.02 -5.01 -8.72
CA SER A 224 1.53 -4.76 -7.36
C SER A 224 0.07 -5.19 -7.20
N PHE A 225 -0.24 -5.87 -6.10
CA PHE A 225 -1.61 -6.16 -5.66
C PHE A 225 -1.95 -5.28 -4.47
N ILE A 226 -2.95 -4.40 -4.61
CA ILE A 226 -3.20 -3.31 -3.67
C ILE A 226 -4.56 -3.47 -2.98
N MET A 227 -4.58 -3.55 -1.65
CA MET A 227 -5.81 -3.50 -0.87
C MET A 227 -6.24 -2.04 -0.70
N LEU A 228 -7.25 -1.59 -1.44
CA LEU A 228 -7.60 -0.16 -1.53
C LEU A 228 -8.04 0.45 -0.19
N ALA A 229 -8.80 -0.28 0.61
CA ALA A 229 -9.22 0.14 1.95
C ALA A 229 -8.03 0.32 2.88
N GLU A 230 -7.01 -0.54 2.74
CA GLU A 230 -5.81 -0.52 3.57
C GLU A 230 -4.92 0.68 3.20
N LEU A 231 -4.75 0.94 1.90
CA LEU A 231 -4.01 2.10 1.39
C LEU A 231 -4.68 3.42 1.77
N GLU A 232 -6.00 3.51 1.55
CA GLU A 232 -6.77 4.73 1.86
C GLU A 232 -6.72 5.05 3.35
N ALA A 233 -6.91 4.06 4.22
CA ALA A 233 -6.86 4.28 5.67
C ALA A 233 -5.51 4.84 6.15
N ARG A 234 -4.39 4.39 5.55
CA ARG A 234 -3.04 4.86 5.90
C ARG A 234 -2.77 6.27 5.40
N LEU A 235 -3.19 6.57 4.16
CA LEU A 235 -3.06 7.91 3.61
C LEU A 235 -3.99 8.92 4.31
N ARG A 236 -5.17 8.47 4.77
CA ARG A 236 -6.09 9.26 5.58
C ARG A 236 -5.47 9.69 6.91
N LEU A 237 -4.86 8.74 7.64
CA LEU A 237 -4.14 9.08 8.86
C LEU A 237 -2.94 9.98 8.56
N ALA A 238 -2.13 9.65 7.55
CA ALA A 238 -0.97 10.47 7.19
C ALA A 238 -1.35 11.93 6.88
N LEU A 239 -2.48 12.16 6.18
CA LEU A 239 -2.96 13.51 5.86
C LEU A 239 -3.36 14.30 7.11
N ASN A 240 -4.00 13.64 8.07
CA ASN A 240 -4.58 14.26 9.27
C ASN A 240 -3.65 14.26 10.49
N ASP A 241 -2.55 13.51 10.43
CA ASP A 241 -1.49 13.56 11.44
C ASP A 241 -0.86 14.94 11.47
N GLN A 242 -0.81 15.54 12.66
CA GLN A 242 -0.10 16.79 12.87
C GLN A 242 1.40 16.56 12.75
N ALA A 243 2.12 17.45 12.07
CA ALA A 243 3.57 17.43 12.09
C ALA A 243 4.05 17.50 13.56
N PRO A 244 4.98 16.65 14.01
CA PRO A 244 5.46 16.70 15.38
C PRO A 244 5.95 18.11 15.71
N ALA A 245 5.55 18.62 16.88
CA ALA A 245 6.00 19.92 17.37
C ALA A 245 7.55 19.96 17.34
N ARG A 246 8.09 21.00 16.71
CA ARG A 246 9.54 21.25 16.56
C ARG A 246 10.27 20.95 17.88
N ARG A 247 11.10 19.91 17.92
CA ARG A 247 12.22 19.90 18.88
C ARG A 247 13.27 20.86 18.31
N PRO A 248 13.76 21.85 19.07
CA PRO A 248 14.86 22.68 18.61
C PRO A 248 16.07 21.78 18.34
N ASP A 249 16.65 21.93 17.16
CA ASP A 249 17.82 21.18 16.74
C ASP A 249 19.01 21.55 17.66
N PRO A 250 19.66 20.58 18.33
CA PRO A 250 20.83 20.84 19.16
C PRO A 250 21.98 21.52 18.39
N PHE A 251 22.01 21.40 17.05
CA PHE A 251 23.02 22.05 16.21
C PHE A 251 22.88 23.57 16.12
N THR A 252 21.72 24.13 16.47
CA THR A 252 21.52 25.60 16.45
C THR A 252 22.19 26.32 17.63
N MET A 253 22.64 25.60 18.66
CA MET A 253 23.29 26.20 19.84
C MET A 253 24.81 26.36 19.69
N PHE A 254 25.44 25.73 18.70
CA PHE A 254 26.89 25.70 18.53
C PHE A 254 27.44 26.67 17.45
N MET A 255 26.57 27.45 16.81
CA MET A 255 26.94 28.45 15.78
C MET A 255 26.72 29.89 16.24
N HIS A 256 26.85 30.17 17.55
CA HIS A 256 26.94 31.55 18.08
C HIS A 256 28.29 31.77 18.77
N GLY A 257 29.37 31.52 18.03
CA GLY A 257 30.73 31.81 18.47
C GLY A 257 31.60 32.20 17.28
N ASN A 258 31.74 33.52 17.07
CA ASN A 258 32.77 34.19 16.28
C ASN A 258 33.09 33.66 14.88
N THR A 259 32.66 34.38 13.84
CA THR A 259 33.58 34.80 12.76
C THR A 259 33.07 36.05 12.06
N SER A 260 34.01 36.97 11.89
CA SER A 260 33.94 38.28 11.27
C SER A 260 33.59 38.28 9.79
N ASP A 261 33.05 39.42 9.36
CA ASP A 261 32.80 39.85 7.99
C ASP A 261 33.92 39.46 7.02
N HIS A 262 33.57 38.68 6.01
CA HIS A 262 34.21 38.76 4.70
C HIS A 262 33.17 38.51 3.61
N GLU A 263 32.70 39.61 3.03
CA GLU A 263 32.06 39.64 1.73
C GLU A 263 32.98 39.02 0.68
N MET A 264 32.46 38.10 -0.12
CA MET A 264 33.00 37.83 -1.46
C MET A 264 31.87 38.00 -2.49
N PRO A 265 32.12 38.74 -3.59
CA PRO A 265 31.08 39.22 -4.47
C PRO A 265 30.99 38.36 -5.73
N PHE A 266 29.84 37.71 -5.93
CA PHE A 266 29.35 37.37 -7.27
C PHE A 266 27.83 37.51 -7.27
N GLY A 267 27.38 38.73 -7.58
CA GLY A 267 25.98 39.12 -7.62
C GLY A 267 25.33 38.84 -8.97
N GLY A 268 24.03 38.57 -8.88
CA GLY A 268 22.98 38.80 -9.89
C GLY A 268 23.04 37.87 -11.11
N VAL A 269 21.96 37.28 -11.60
CA VAL A 269 20.56 37.67 -11.55
C VAL A 269 19.72 36.41 -11.75
N ARG A 270 19.02 35.92 -10.72
CA ARG A 270 17.94 34.92 -10.89
C ARG A 270 16.93 34.86 -9.73
N ALA A 271 16.86 35.91 -8.92
CA ALA A 271 15.87 36.08 -7.88
C ALA A 271 14.98 37.26 -8.25
N LEU A 272 14.05 37.04 -9.18
CA LEU A 272 12.91 37.91 -9.49
C LEU A 272 12.20 37.31 -10.71
N MET A 273 11.49 36.19 -10.53
CA MET A 273 10.21 35.86 -11.17
C MET A 273 9.64 34.61 -10.46
N HIS A 274 8.52 34.80 -9.75
CA HIS A 274 7.64 33.77 -9.15
C HIS A 274 8.00 33.08 -7.81
N ALA A 275 8.78 33.72 -6.94
CA ALA A 275 8.84 33.35 -5.51
C ALA A 275 7.62 33.84 -4.69
N GLY A 276 6.47 34.05 -5.34
CA GLY A 276 5.33 34.80 -4.79
C GLY A 276 4.17 34.01 -4.21
N ASP A 277 4.12 32.67 -4.35
CA ASP A 277 2.88 31.94 -4.02
C ASP A 277 3.06 30.59 -3.28
N VAL A 278 4.30 30.09 -3.13
CA VAL A 278 4.57 28.80 -2.45
C VAL A 278 4.97 28.99 -0.97
N SER A 279 5.31 30.21 -0.56
CA SER A 279 5.90 30.48 0.77
C SER A 279 4.90 30.57 1.93
N THR A 280 3.59 30.55 1.69
CA THR A 280 2.55 30.77 2.72
C THR A 280 1.50 29.67 2.82
N SER A 281 1.51 28.70 1.90
CA SER A 281 0.54 27.61 1.92
C SER A 281 0.81 26.65 3.07
N ARG A 282 -0.25 26.30 3.83
CA ARG A 282 -0.23 25.22 4.85
C ARG A 282 -0.55 23.85 4.23
N ASP A 283 -0.49 23.73 2.91
CA ASP A 283 -0.80 22.48 2.22
C ASP A 283 0.15 21.35 2.64
N PRO A 284 -0.35 20.10 2.67
CA PRO A 284 0.43 18.97 3.13
C PRO A 284 1.56 18.68 2.15
N LEU A 285 2.81 18.59 2.62
CA LEU A 285 3.94 18.07 1.83
C LEU A 285 4.25 16.66 2.32
N ILE A 286 3.64 15.64 1.70
CA ILE A 286 3.73 14.25 2.16
C ILE A 286 4.22 13.34 1.02
N TYR A 287 5.33 12.66 1.28
CA TYR A 287 5.83 11.57 0.45
C TYR A 287 5.69 10.27 1.25
N TRP A 288 4.78 9.40 0.80
CA TRP A 288 4.39 8.18 1.51
C TRP A 288 4.78 6.93 0.70
N GLY A 289 5.24 5.87 1.38
CA GLY A 289 5.55 4.57 0.75
C GLY A 289 6.44 3.68 1.61
N TYR A 290 7.00 2.63 1.02
CA TYR A 290 8.00 1.80 1.69
C TYR A 290 9.39 2.48 1.64
N LEU A 291 9.86 2.98 2.77
CA LEU A 291 11.12 3.72 2.83
C LEU A 291 12.33 2.79 2.76
N VAL A 292 13.02 2.79 1.61
CA VAL A 292 14.35 2.20 1.46
C VAL A 292 15.39 3.22 1.87
N THR A 293 16.20 2.86 2.87
CA THR A 293 17.29 3.71 3.36
C THR A 293 18.57 2.90 3.55
N ASN A 294 19.68 3.42 3.05
CA ASN A 294 21.04 2.99 3.32
C ASN A 294 21.95 4.23 3.38
N ARG A 295 23.27 4.03 3.59
CA ARG A 295 24.24 5.14 3.74
C ARG A 295 24.22 6.16 2.59
N LEU A 296 23.86 5.75 1.38
CA LEU A 296 23.95 6.57 0.16
C LEU A 296 22.58 6.92 -0.45
N HIS A 297 21.54 6.20 -0.08
CA HIS A 297 20.25 6.26 -0.74
C HIS A 297 19.12 6.26 0.29
N ARG A 298 18.16 7.15 0.08
CA ARG A 298 16.90 7.24 0.82
C ARG A 298 15.81 7.52 -0.20
N PHE A 299 14.86 6.63 -0.40
CA PHE A 299 13.76 6.76 -1.39
C PHE A 299 12.58 5.88 -0.99
N MET A 300 11.36 6.20 -1.44
CA MET A 300 10.26 5.24 -1.36
C MET A 300 10.40 4.26 -2.51
N ALA A 301 10.29 2.97 -2.24
CA ALA A 301 10.45 1.93 -3.25
C ALA A 301 9.36 2.00 -4.34
N GLY A 302 9.71 1.51 -5.53
CA GLY A 302 8.94 1.73 -6.76
C GLY A 302 7.61 0.97 -6.85
N GLU A 303 7.36 -0.05 -6.03
CA GLU A 303 6.13 -0.83 -6.10
C GLU A 303 4.87 0.01 -5.94
N LEU A 304 4.95 0.99 -5.04
CA LEU A 304 3.92 1.98 -4.78
C LEU A 304 4.46 3.13 -3.93
N TYR A 305 4.18 4.37 -4.34
CA TYR A 305 4.36 5.55 -3.49
C TYR A 305 3.34 6.64 -3.82
N ALA A 306 3.05 7.48 -2.83
CA ALA A 306 2.08 8.57 -2.94
C ALA A 306 2.74 9.93 -2.69
N LEU A 307 2.37 10.91 -3.50
CA LEU A 307 2.70 12.32 -3.30
C LEU A 307 1.42 13.08 -3.00
N SER A 308 1.45 13.94 -1.98
CA SER A 308 0.38 14.91 -1.78
C SER A 308 0.26 15.82 -2.99
N TRP A 309 -0.94 16.33 -3.26
CA TRP A 309 -1.19 17.11 -4.48
C TRP A 309 -0.27 18.32 -4.65
N SER A 310 0.07 19.02 -3.57
CA SER A 310 1.01 20.15 -3.61
C SER A 310 2.42 19.75 -4.07
N LEU A 311 2.90 18.55 -3.72
CA LEU A 311 4.17 18.03 -4.23
C LEU A 311 4.08 17.69 -5.72
N VAL A 312 2.95 17.12 -6.15
CA VAL A 312 2.69 16.82 -7.57
C VAL A 312 2.66 18.10 -8.39
N ASP A 313 1.98 19.12 -7.88
CA ASP A 313 1.85 20.43 -8.50
C ASP A 313 3.21 21.15 -8.61
N TRP A 314 4.03 21.07 -7.57
CA TRP A 314 5.41 21.55 -7.63
C TRP A 314 6.27 20.78 -8.63
N VAL A 315 6.26 19.44 -8.60
CA VAL A 315 7.00 18.58 -9.55
C VAL A 315 6.68 18.96 -11.00
N ALA A 316 5.42 19.27 -11.29
CA ALA A 316 4.97 19.63 -12.63
C ALA A 316 5.47 20.99 -13.13
N ARG A 317 5.76 21.93 -12.23
CA ARG A 317 6.07 23.33 -12.56
C ARG A 317 7.54 23.69 -12.39
N ASP A 318 8.27 22.96 -11.56
CA ASP A 318 9.67 23.26 -11.25
C ASP A 318 10.59 22.91 -12.44
N PRO A 319 11.30 23.88 -13.04
CA PRO A 319 12.16 23.61 -14.20
C PRO A 319 13.31 22.65 -13.90
N ALA A 320 13.85 22.63 -12.67
CA ALA A 320 14.96 21.75 -12.33
C ALA A 320 14.51 20.28 -12.28
N VAL A 321 13.31 20.03 -11.78
CA VAL A 321 12.71 18.69 -11.71
C VAL A 321 12.50 18.09 -13.11
N LYS A 322 12.12 18.93 -14.08
CA LYS A 322 11.95 18.53 -15.50
C LYS A 322 13.23 17.95 -16.13
N ASP A 323 14.40 18.43 -15.72
CA ASP A 323 15.68 17.94 -16.21
C ASP A 323 16.21 16.74 -15.41
N MET A 324 15.58 16.40 -14.29
CA MET A 324 15.94 15.30 -13.38
C MET A 324 15.16 14.00 -13.69
N THR A 325 15.12 13.58 -14.95
CA THR A 325 14.24 12.49 -15.43
C THR A 325 14.94 11.18 -15.78
N LYS A 326 16.28 11.15 -15.76
CA LYS A 326 17.08 9.99 -16.16
C LYS A 326 17.51 9.13 -14.96
N GLY A 327 17.14 7.85 -14.97
CA GLY A 327 17.52 6.84 -13.98
C GLY A 327 16.30 6.12 -13.40
N ALA A 328 16.51 5.27 -12.39
CA ALA A 328 15.42 4.60 -11.67
C ALA A 328 14.44 5.65 -11.10
N GLU A 329 13.15 5.43 -11.33
CA GLU A 329 12.11 6.46 -11.17
C GLU A 329 11.88 6.81 -9.69
N ASP A 330 11.94 5.79 -8.83
CA ASP A 330 11.85 5.88 -7.38
C ASP A 330 12.95 6.77 -6.79
N LYS A 331 14.19 6.56 -7.26
CA LYS A 331 15.36 7.35 -6.90
C LYS A 331 15.28 8.76 -7.44
N GLN A 332 14.75 8.98 -8.66
CA GLN A 332 14.54 10.34 -9.16
C GLN A 332 13.49 11.09 -8.35
N THR A 333 12.37 10.44 -8.03
CA THR A 333 11.30 11.03 -7.21
C THR A 333 11.85 11.49 -5.86
N SER A 334 12.67 10.65 -5.20
CA SER A 334 13.36 11.04 -3.98
C SER A 334 14.28 12.26 -4.15
N LYS A 335 15.03 12.35 -5.24
CA LYS A 335 15.88 13.51 -5.49
C LYS A 335 15.06 14.78 -5.64
N TRP A 336 13.90 14.73 -6.30
CA TRP A 336 12.98 15.86 -6.38
C TRP A 336 12.54 16.28 -4.98
N MET A 337 12.09 15.35 -4.14
CA MET A 337 11.65 15.68 -2.77
C MET A 337 12.76 16.34 -1.95
N LYS A 338 14.02 15.94 -2.15
CA LYS A 338 15.19 16.53 -1.50
C LYS A 338 15.56 17.91 -2.05
N SER A 339 15.29 18.17 -3.33
CA SER A 339 15.52 19.46 -3.97
C SER A 339 14.37 20.45 -3.80
N HIS A 340 13.24 20.04 -3.21
CA HIS A 340 12.13 20.92 -2.91
C HIS A 340 12.59 22.13 -2.06
N PRO A 341 12.17 23.37 -2.36
CA PRO A 341 12.58 24.55 -1.58
C PRO A 341 12.26 24.45 -0.08
N GLN A 342 11.18 23.75 0.26
CA GLN A 342 10.77 23.41 1.63
C GLN A 342 11.03 21.92 1.95
N SER A 343 12.12 21.33 1.47
CA SER A 343 12.45 19.91 1.69
C SER A 343 12.45 19.50 3.17
N HIS A 344 12.80 20.42 4.07
CA HIS A 344 12.72 20.24 5.53
C HIS A 344 11.30 20.06 6.06
N ALA A 345 10.28 20.52 5.33
CA ALA A 345 8.87 20.37 5.68
C ALA A 345 8.22 19.16 4.99
N VAL A 346 8.90 18.52 4.04
CA VAL A 346 8.41 17.30 3.39
C VAL A 346 8.42 16.16 4.41
N ARG A 347 7.23 15.63 4.69
CA ARG A 347 7.01 14.49 5.58
C ARG A 347 7.22 13.19 4.82
N TRP A 348 8.26 12.46 5.17
CA TRP A 348 8.55 11.12 4.65
C TRP A 348 7.83 10.10 5.52
N VAL A 349 6.63 9.69 5.12
CA VAL A 349 5.78 8.78 5.91
C VAL A 349 6.01 7.35 5.41
N SER A 350 6.68 6.54 6.23
CA SER A 350 7.02 5.17 5.85
C SER A 350 5.92 4.19 6.29
N GLU A 351 5.47 3.35 5.38
CA GLU A 351 4.77 2.11 5.69
C GLU A 351 5.78 0.96 5.69
N ARG A 352 5.81 0.19 6.77
CA ARG A 352 6.75 -0.92 6.98
C ARG A 352 5.94 -2.06 7.56
N CYS A 353 6.23 -3.30 7.14
CA CYS A 353 5.49 -4.54 7.47
C CYS A 353 4.36 -4.86 6.49
N TRP A 354 3.58 -3.88 6.04
CA TRP A 354 2.38 -4.14 5.23
C TRP A 354 2.58 -4.00 3.72
N ILE A 355 3.81 -3.73 3.28
CA ILE A 355 4.24 -3.70 1.89
C ILE A 355 5.42 -4.68 1.77
N TYR A 356 5.27 -5.70 0.94
CA TYR A 356 6.21 -6.81 0.82
C TYR A 356 6.08 -7.53 -0.52
N ASP A 357 7.05 -8.38 -0.84
CA ASP A 357 7.03 -9.17 -2.08
C ASP A 357 6.23 -10.46 -1.92
N HIS A 358 5.68 -10.95 -3.04
CA HIS A 358 4.95 -12.21 -3.08
C HIS A 358 5.71 -13.36 -2.38
N PRO A 359 5.02 -14.25 -1.64
CA PRO A 359 5.65 -15.36 -0.92
C PRO A 359 6.63 -16.22 -1.75
N ARG A 360 6.39 -16.33 -3.06
CA ARG A 360 7.20 -17.13 -4.00
C ARG A 360 8.29 -16.34 -4.74
N ALA A 361 8.45 -15.05 -4.46
CA ALA A 361 9.38 -14.16 -5.18
C ALA A 361 10.87 -14.50 -4.94
N GLY A 362 11.20 -15.05 -3.76
CA GLY A 362 12.58 -15.40 -3.38
C GLY A 362 13.48 -14.18 -3.12
N SER A 363 12.90 -12.99 -2.99
CA SER A 363 13.60 -11.76 -2.63
C SER A 363 13.79 -11.66 -1.10
N VAL A 364 14.59 -10.69 -0.65
CA VAL A 364 14.74 -10.36 0.79
C VAL A 364 13.50 -9.70 1.38
N TYR A 365 12.55 -9.28 0.55
CA TYR A 365 11.31 -8.61 0.97
C TYR A 365 10.12 -9.56 0.92
N ALA A 366 10.32 -10.83 0.53
CA ALA A 366 9.27 -11.82 0.47
C ALA A 366 8.96 -12.37 1.87
N HIS A 367 7.68 -12.46 2.20
CA HIS A 367 7.18 -13.23 3.34
C HIS A 367 5.77 -13.77 3.03
N GLY A 368 5.21 -14.58 3.93
CA GLY A 368 3.84 -15.09 3.77
C GLY A 368 2.79 -14.00 3.71
N PHE A 369 1.60 -14.33 3.20
CA PHE A 369 0.47 -13.42 3.27
C PHE A 369 0.17 -13.07 4.73
N LEU A 370 0.31 -11.79 5.06
CA LEU A 370 0.34 -11.31 6.43
C LEU A 370 -1.00 -10.70 6.85
N PHE A 371 -1.42 -11.05 8.06
CA PHE A 371 -2.64 -10.55 8.68
C PHE A 371 -2.35 -9.99 10.10
N PRO A 372 -3.19 -9.05 10.60
CA PRO A 372 -3.02 -8.41 11.91
C PRO A 372 -2.75 -9.37 13.06
N SER A 373 -3.56 -10.43 13.16
CA SER A 373 -3.44 -11.47 14.20
C SER A 373 -2.03 -12.06 14.34
N GLU A 374 -1.32 -12.26 13.22
CA GLU A 374 0.04 -12.80 13.27
C GLU A 374 1.04 -11.77 13.75
N VAL A 375 0.91 -10.52 13.27
CA VAL A 375 1.74 -9.41 13.76
C VAL A 375 1.54 -9.19 15.26
N THR A 376 0.30 -9.28 15.76
CA THR A 376 -0.01 -9.22 17.19
C THR A 376 0.65 -10.35 17.96
N ARG A 377 0.54 -11.61 17.49
CA ARG A 377 1.21 -12.76 18.11
C ARG A 377 2.72 -12.59 18.18
N VAL A 378 3.35 -12.13 17.10
CA VAL A 378 4.81 -11.87 17.06
C VAL A 378 5.17 -10.76 18.05
N ARG A 379 4.43 -9.63 18.07
CA ARG A 379 4.67 -8.52 19.02
C ARG A 379 4.53 -8.96 20.48
N GLU A 380 3.51 -9.73 20.81
CA GLU A 380 3.34 -10.27 22.16
C GLU A 380 4.48 -11.22 22.53
N SER A 381 4.92 -12.08 21.60
CA SER A 381 6.08 -12.94 21.83
C SER A 381 7.35 -12.13 22.04
N MET A 382 7.52 -11.02 21.32
CA MET A 382 8.66 -10.12 21.48
C MET A 382 8.66 -9.43 22.84
N ALA A 383 7.51 -8.88 23.25
CA ALA A 383 7.36 -8.18 24.52
C ALA A 383 7.66 -9.11 25.71
N LYS A 384 7.11 -10.34 25.70
CA LYS A 384 7.33 -11.34 26.75
C LYS A 384 8.79 -11.75 26.92
N GLU A 385 9.58 -11.76 25.85
CA GLU A 385 11.01 -12.07 25.95
C GLU A 385 11.82 -10.87 26.42
N LEU A 386 11.46 -9.66 25.99
CA LEU A 386 12.13 -8.44 26.44
C LEU A 386 11.98 -8.26 27.97
N GLU A 387 10.83 -8.66 28.53
CA GLU A 387 10.57 -8.72 29.98
C GLU A 387 11.45 -9.76 30.72
N ARG A 388 11.98 -10.77 30.02
CA ARG A 388 12.84 -11.81 30.62
C ARG A 388 14.31 -11.41 30.68
N ILE A 389 14.72 -10.35 29.99
CA ILE A 389 16.09 -9.83 30.04
C ILE A 389 16.26 -9.05 31.37
N PRO A 390 17.18 -9.45 32.27
CA PRO A 390 17.36 -8.78 33.56
C PRO A 390 17.69 -7.29 33.39
N ALA A 391 16.99 -6.44 34.13
CA ALA A 391 17.21 -5.00 34.18
C ALA A 391 18.42 -4.66 35.04
N ASP A 392 19.64 -4.94 34.57
CA ASP A 392 20.85 -4.40 35.20
C ASP A 392 21.12 -2.97 34.68
N GLY A 393 20.61 -1.98 35.43
CA GLY A 393 21.12 -0.61 35.55
C GLY A 393 20.82 0.39 34.40
N PRO A 394 20.66 1.71 34.68
CA PRO A 394 20.18 2.68 33.69
C PRO A 394 21.22 3.16 32.66
N ASP A 395 22.46 2.66 32.68
CA ASP A 395 23.59 3.24 31.91
C ASP A 395 24.29 2.27 30.93
N THR A 396 23.70 1.10 30.65
CA THR A 396 24.30 0.08 29.76
C THR A 396 23.47 -0.20 28.51
N LEU A 397 22.95 0.84 27.86
CA LEU A 397 22.62 0.82 26.42
C LEU A 397 23.73 1.48 25.57
N GLN A 398 24.96 1.56 26.09
CA GLN A 398 26.13 1.60 25.22
C GLN A 398 26.38 0.18 24.69
N VAL A 399 25.73 -0.13 23.57
CA VAL A 399 25.97 -1.33 22.78
C VAL A 399 27.38 -1.22 22.17
N SER A 400 28.40 -1.55 22.97
CA SER A 400 29.74 -1.84 22.46
C SER A 400 29.66 -3.16 21.70
N GLY A 401 30.03 -3.11 20.42
CA GLY A 401 29.87 -4.21 19.48
C GLY A 401 30.53 -5.51 19.93
N SER A 402 29.74 -6.58 20.03
CA SER A 402 30.11 -7.96 19.63
C SER A 402 29.13 -9.05 20.07
N SER A 403 28.07 -8.76 20.85
CA SER A 403 27.24 -9.82 21.45
C SER A 403 25.74 -9.59 21.26
N PHE A 404 25.23 -9.76 20.04
CA PHE A 404 23.79 -10.00 19.87
C PHE A 404 23.49 -11.42 20.36
N LEU A 405 22.63 -11.57 21.36
CA LEU A 405 21.93 -12.85 21.56
C LEU A 405 21.24 -13.19 20.22
N PRO A 406 21.34 -14.44 19.72
CA PRO A 406 20.71 -14.81 18.47
C PRO A 406 19.22 -14.51 18.55
N THR A 407 18.69 -13.82 17.54
CA THR A 407 17.24 -13.58 17.41
C THR A 407 16.52 -14.92 17.59
N PRO A 408 15.62 -15.05 18.58
CA PRO A 408 14.88 -16.28 18.79
C PRO A 408 14.29 -16.77 17.47
N SER A 409 14.37 -18.07 17.20
CA SER A 409 13.85 -18.65 15.95
C SER A 409 12.35 -18.40 15.79
N SER A 410 11.61 -18.20 16.90
CA SER A 410 10.21 -17.79 16.92
C SER A 410 9.96 -16.38 16.38
N TRP A 411 10.97 -15.51 16.31
CA TRP A 411 10.87 -14.16 15.74
C TRP A 411 11.35 -14.09 14.28
N ALA A 412 12.14 -15.07 13.87
CA ALA A 412 12.63 -15.22 12.51
C ALA A 412 11.81 -16.23 11.69
N HIS A 413 10.68 -16.71 12.25
CA HIS A 413 9.80 -17.62 11.54
C HIS A 413 9.20 -16.90 10.33
N SER A 414 9.38 -17.52 9.16
CA SER A 414 8.69 -17.12 7.94
C SER A 414 8.14 -18.36 7.25
N SER A 415 6.88 -18.28 6.84
CA SER A 415 6.21 -19.27 6.00
C SER A 415 6.87 -19.44 4.63
N VAL A 416 7.80 -18.56 4.25
CA VAL A 416 8.57 -18.65 3.01
C VAL A 416 10.04 -18.91 3.30
N SER A 417 10.76 -19.36 2.27
CA SER A 417 12.16 -19.74 2.43
C SER A 417 13.07 -18.51 2.39
N ALA A 418 14.25 -18.62 3.02
CA ALA A 418 15.24 -17.56 3.11
C ALA A 418 15.66 -17.01 1.73
N PHE A 419 16.39 -15.88 1.73
CA PHE A 419 16.88 -15.23 0.51
C PHE A 419 17.50 -16.22 -0.50
N HIS A 420 17.11 -16.10 -1.77
CA HIS A 420 17.48 -17.00 -2.89
C HIS A 420 17.00 -18.46 -2.79
N VAL A 421 16.24 -18.82 -1.74
CA VAL A 421 15.65 -20.15 -1.63
C VAL A 421 14.25 -20.10 -2.23
N ARG A 422 14.01 -20.95 -3.23
CA ARG A 422 12.67 -21.11 -3.79
C ARG A 422 11.73 -21.64 -2.70
N TYR A 423 10.52 -21.08 -2.65
CA TYR A 423 9.47 -21.62 -1.80
C TYR A 423 9.27 -23.12 -2.08
N SER A 424 9.23 -23.92 -1.03
CA SER A 424 8.74 -25.30 -1.06
C SER A 424 7.55 -25.40 -0.10
N PRO A 425 6.48 -26.15 -0.47
CA PRO A 425 5.39 -26.43 0.46
C PRO A 425 5.92 -27.00 1.78
N PRO A 426 5.24 -26.73 2.92
CA PRO A 426 5.66 -27.25 4.22
C PRO A 426 5.55 -28.78 4.29
N VAL A 427 4.64 -29.39 3.53
CA VAL A 427 4.42 -30.84 3.43
C VAL A 427 3.93 -31.21 2.03
N ASP A 428 4.11 -32.47 1.64
CA ASP A 428 3.66 -32.97 0.33
C ASP A 428 2.16 -33.27 0.26
N GLY A 429 1.63 -33.24 -0.97
CA GLY A 429 0.25 -33.60 -1.29
C GLY A 429 -0.78 -32.68 -0.62
N LEU A 430 -0.51 -31.38 -0.58
CA LEU A 430 -1.52 -30.38 -0.26
C LEU A 430 -2.46 -30.21 -1.46
N ASP A 431 -3.75 -30.11 -1.21
CA ASP A 431 -4.68 -29.61 -2.22
C ASP A 431 -4.48 -28.11 -2.47
N ILE A 432 -5.20 -27.55 -3.46
CA ILE A 432 -5.05 -26.14 -3.85
C ILE A 432 -5.33 -25.21 -2.66
N SER A 433 -6.43 -25.45 -1.94
CA SER A 433 -6.85 -24.59 -0.82
C SER A 433 -5.85 -24.68 0.34
N GLN A 434 -5.38 -25.87 0.65
CA GLN A 434 -4.34 -26.13 1.64
C GLN A 434 -3.00 -25.50 1.26
N SER A 435 -2.61 -25.57 -0.02
CA SER A 435 -1.40 -24.93 -0.52
C SER A 435 -1.48 -23.41 -0.43
N MET A 436 -2.66 -22.83 -0.65
CA MET A 436 -2.88 -21.39 -0.49
C MET A 436 -2.80 -20.97 0.97
N GLU A 437 -3.43 -21.73 1.86
CA GLU A 437 -3.37 -21.49 3.30
C GLU A 437 -1.95 -21.65 3.85
N ALA A 438 -1.14 -22.55 3.29
CA ALA A 438 0.27 -22.71 3.63
C ALA A 438 1.16 -21.53 3.22
N LEU A 439 0.66 -20.59 2.39
CA LEU A 439 1.34 -19.33 2.09
C LEU A 439 0.98 -18.21 3.06
N VAL A 440 0.04 -18.43 3.98
CA VAL A 440 -0.36 -17.47 5.00
C VAL A 440 0.61 -17.54 6.18
N GLU A 441 1.19 -16.40 6.54
CA GLU A 441 2.15 -16.31 7.64
C GLU A 441 1.45 -16.65 8.97
N GLY A 442 2.07 -17.53 9.76
CA GLY A 442 1.53 -17.98 11.05
C GLY A 442 0.32 -18.93 10.98
N SER A 443 -0.14 -19.32 9.79
CA SER A 443 -1.19 -20.34 9.66
C SER A 443 -0.74 -21.70 10.21
N GLN A 444 -1.66 -22.46 10.79
CA GLN A 444 -1.38 -23.84 11.19
C GLN A 444 -0.90 -24.71 10.02
N MET A 445 -1.29 -24.37 8.79
CA MET A 445 -0.80 -25.04 7.59
C MET A 445 0.65 -24.69 7.27
N SER A 446 1.06 -23.43 7.42
CA SER A 446 2.45 -23.01 7.17
C SER A 446 3.41 -23.53 8.25
N LEU A 447 2.93 -23.68 9.48
CA LEU A 447 3.67 -24.24 10.63
C LEU A 447 3.91 -25.76 10.57
N LEU A 448 3.38 -26.48 9.57
CA LEU A 448 3.62 -27.93 9.46
C LEU A 448 5.09 -28.28 9.19
N ARG A 449 5.89 -27.32 8.68
CA ARG A 449 7.31 -27.49 8.34
C ARG A 449 8.19 -27.85 9.55
N ASP A 450 7.79 -27.42 10.75
CA ASP A 450 8.60 -27.50 11.96
C ASP A 450 8.44 -28.82 12.73
N LYS A 451 7.68 -29.79 12.18
CA LYS A 451 7.39 -31.07 12.85
C LYS A 451 8.24 -32.19 12.25
N THR A 452 9.20 -32.70 13.04
CA THR A 452 10.11 -33.81 12.67
C THR A 452 9.39 -35.12 12.36
N GLN A 453 8.22 -35.35 12.97
CA GLN A 453 7.29 -36.41 12.62
C GLN A 453 5.86 -35.86 12.62
N LEU A 454 5.22 -35.87 11.46
CA LEU A 454 3.85 -35.41 11.29
C LEU A 454 2.87 -36.57 11.50
N PRO A 455 1.91 -36.46 12.43
CA PRO A 455 0.77 -37.36 12.50
C PRO A 455 0.06 -37.49 11.16
N LYS A 456 -0.54 -38.66 10.87
CA LYS A 456 -1.24 -38.93 9.60
C LYS A 456 -2.37 -37.92 9.31
N ASP A 457 -2.98 -37.38 10.36
CA ASP A 457 -4.08 -36.42 10.35
C ASP A 457 -3.62 -34.96 10.47
N ALA A 458 -2.31 -34.69 10.56
CA ALA A 458 -1.78 -33.35 10.83
C ALA A 458 -2.25 -32.29 9.81
N LYS A 459 -2.32 -32.65 8.52
CA LYS A 459 -2.84 -31.77 7.46
C LYS A 459 -4.30 -31.37 7.71
N GLN A 460 -5.13 -32.36 8.02
CA GLN A 460 -6.54 -32.14 8.27
C GLN A 460 -6.76 -31.33 9.56
N ALA A 461 -5.99 -31.64 10.62
CA ALA A 461 -6.04 -30.90 11.87
C ALA A 461 -5.63 -29.44 11.68
N ALA A 462 -4.53 -29.17 10.98
CA ALA A 462 -4.08 -27.82 10.67
C ALA A 462 -5.10 -27.04 9.83
N TRP A 463 -5.68 -27.68 8.81
CA TRP A 463 -6.73 -27.09 8.00
C TRP A 463 -7.97 -26.73 8.84
N ILE A 464 -8.42 -27.61 9.74
CA ILE A 464 -9.56 -27.36 10.62
C ILE A 464 -9.27 -26.22 11.60
N GLN A 465 -8.03 -26.09 12.06
CA GLN A 465 -7.62 -25.08 13.05
C GLN A 465 -7.28 -23.72 12.45
N ARG A 466 -7.28 -23.58 11.12
CA ARG A 466 -7.02 -22.30 10.45
C ARG A 466 -7.98 -21.22 10.94
N GLU A 467 -7.51 -19.99 10.93
CA GLU A 467 -8.28 -18.84 11.40
C GLU A 467 -9.15 -18.28 10.27
N GLY A 468 -10.41 -17.99 10.60
CA GLY A 468 -11.30 -17.24 9.72
C GLY A 468 -10.84 -15.79 9.57
N ARG A 469 -11.33 -15.10 8.53
CA ARG A 469 -10.89 -13.74 8.22
C ARG A 469 -11.18 -12.75 9.34
N ALA A 470 -12.33 -12.86 10.02
CA ALA A 470 -12.68 -11.98 11.12
C ALA A 470 -11.66 -12.08 12.26
N LYS A 471 -11.21 -13.30 12.56
CA LYS A 471 -10.16 -13.53 13.56
C LYS A 471 -8.80 -13.03 13.09
N ARG A 472 -8.45 -13.25 11.82
CA ARG A 472 -7.20 -12.75 11.22
C ARG A 472 -7.04 -11.24 11.30
N TYR A 473 -8.15 -10.53 11.12
CA TYR A 473 -8.27 -9.09 11.20
C TYR A 473 -8.63 -8.57 12.61
N GLU A 474 -8.71 -9.46 13.60
CA GLU A 474 -8.99 -9.10 15.00
C GLU A 474 -10.31 -8.34 15.18
N GLY A 475 -11.30 -8.63 14.33
CA GLY A 475 -12.60 -7.96 14.31
C GLY A 475 -12.60 -6.57 13.67
N TYR A 476 -11.45 -6.06 13.23
CA TYR A 476 -11.35 -4.78 12.55
C TYR A 476 -11.57 -4.90 11.03
N ARG A 477 -11.94 -3.78 10.41
CA ARG A 477 -12.13 -3.67 8.96
C ARG A 477 -10.81 -3.56 8.19
N VAL A 478 -9.84 -2.86 8.77
CA VAL A 478 -8.52 -2.59 8.16
C VAL A 478 -7.42 -2.80 9.18
N GLY A 479 -6.20 -2.98 8.69
CA GLY A 479 -4.97 -3.11 9.47
C GLY A 479 -4.02 -4.17 8.96
N GLY A 480 -4.39 -4.86 7.88
CA GLY A 480 -3.58 -5.89 7.27
C GLY A 480 -2.70 -5.38 6.13
N THR A 481 -2.35 -6.31 5.25
CA THR A 481 -1.53 -6.08 4.05
C THR A 481 -2.06 -4.95 3.17
N VAL A 482 -1.18 -3.99 2.81
CA VAL A 482 -1.48 -2.91 1.86
C VAL A 482 -1.13 -3.32 0.45
N VAL A 483 0.11 -3.80 0.25
CA VAL A 483 0.64 -4.15 -1.07
C VAL A 483 1.40 -5.46 -1.01
N VAL A 484 1.10 -6.35 -1.96
CA VAL A 484 1.99 -7.47 -2.33
C VAL A 484 2.60 -7.17 -3.69
N HIS A 485 3.93 -7.05 -3.77
CA HIS A 485 4.66 -6.72 -4.99
C HIS A 485 5.39 -7.92 -5.59
N PHE A 486 6.13 -7.67 -6.67
CA PHE A 486 6.98 -8.62 -7.37
C PHE A 486 6.19 -9.85 -7.87
N ILE A 487 4.94 -9.64 -8.29
CA ILE A 487 4.06 -10.71 -8.77
C ILE A 487 4.34 -11.01 -10.25
N LYS A 488 5.47 -11.67 -10.50
CA LYS A 488 5.97 -11.92 -11.87
C LYS A 488 5.17 -12.94 -12.68
N GLN A 489 4.24 -13.67 -12.07
CA GLN A 489 3.39 -14.65 -12.74
C GLN A 489 1.91 -14.35 -12.54
N ASN A 490 1.08 -14.59 -13.56
CA ASN A 490 -0.38 -14.44 -13.46
C ASN A 490 -0.95 -15.37 -12.37
N MET A 491 -0.40 -16.59 -12.24
CA MET A 491 -0.81 -17.54 -11.19
C MET A 491 -0.59 -16.96 -9.79
N TRP A 492 0.59 -16.37 -9.52
CA TRP A 492 0.88 -15.74 -8.22
C TRP A 492 -0.07 -14.57 -7.90
N PHE A 493 -0.56 -13.90 -8.95
CA PHE A 493 -1.54 -12.83 -8.78
C PHE A 493 -2.91 -13.36 -8.37
N LEU A 494 -3.33 -14.49 -8.94
CA LEU A 494 -4.53 -15.20 -8.52
C LEU A 494 -4.35 -15.83 -7.13
N GLU A 495 -3.17 -16.37 -6.81
CA GLU A 495 -2.83 -16.82 -5.45
C GLU A 495 -3.02 -15.65 -4.45
N THR A 496 -2.49 -14.47 -4.77
CA THR A 496 -2.66 -13.26 -3.95
C THR A 496 -4.13 -12.85 -3.83
N ALA A 497 -4.89 -12.89 -4.93
CA ALA A 497 -6.33 -12.61 -4.93
C ALA A 497 -7.09 -13.57 -4.01
N VAL A 498 -6.83 -14.88 -4.12
CA VAL A 498 -7.47 -15.88 -3.26
C VAL A 498 -7.10 -15.66 -1.79
N ALA A 499 -5.83 -15.41 -1.48
CA ALA A 499 -5.39 -15.20 -0.10
C ALA A 499 -5.98 -13.93 0.53
N LEU A 500 -6.05 -12.82 -0.22
CA LEU A 500 -6.41 -11.52 0.32
C LEU A 500 -7.85 -11.09 0.05
N LEU A 501 -8.52 -11.63 -0.95
CA LEU A 501 -9.91 -11.28 -1.30
C LEU A 501 -10.91 -12.39 -1.01
N GLU A 502 -10.50 -13.65 -1.00
CA GLU A 502 -11.41 -14.78 -0.75
C GLU A 502 -11.34 -15.28 0.70
N GLY A 503 -12.10 -16.33 0.99
CA GLY A 503 -12.16 -16.98 2.31
C GLY A 503 -13.37 -16.59 3.15
N GLU A 504 -13.66 -17.40 4.15
CA GLU A 504 -14.80 -17.22 5.06
C GLU A 504 -14.43 -16.28 6.22
N ASP A 505 -15.38 -15.49 6.71
CA ASP A 505 -15.17 -14.64 7.89
C ASP A 505 -14.99 -15.47 9.17
N GLU A 506 -15.78 -16.54 9.30
CA GLU A 506 -15.66 -17.56 10.33
C GLU A 506 -15.56 -18.95 9.68
N THR A 507 -14.60 -19.75 10.13
CA THR A 507 -14.49 -21.16 9.74
C THR A 507 -15.55 -22.03 10.42
N GLU A 508 -15.82 -23.20 9.86
CA GLU A 508 -16.74 -24.18 10.49
C GLU A 508 -16.34 -24.56 11.92
N ALA A 509 -15.04 -24.64 12.22
CA ALA A 509 -14.53 -24.93 13.55
C ALA A 509 -14.77 -23.77 14.55
N GLU A 510 -14.76 -22.53 14.08
CA GLU A 510 -15.10 -21.35 14.88
C GLU A 510 -16.61 -21.27 15.12
N LYS A 511 -17.42 -21.49 14.06
CA LYS A 511 -18.89 -21.55 14.17
C LYS A 511 -19.36 -22.60 15.16
N TYR A 512 -18.74 -23.80 15.17
CA TYR A 512 -19.08 -24.86 16.11
C TYR A 512 -18.76 -24.47 17.56
N ARG A 513 -17.59 -23.87 17.82
CA ARG A 513 -17.20 -23.40 19.16
C ARG A 513 -18.08 -22.28 19.71
N ARG A 514 -18.70 -21.48 18.83
CA ARG A 514 -19.59 -20.38 19.20
C ARG A 514 -21.01 -20.83 19.56
N ARG A 515 -21.44 -22.05 19.19
CA ARG A 515 -22.77 -22.55 19.54
C ARG A 515 -22.88 -22.77 21.05
N PRO A 516 -23.89 -22.18 21.73
CA PRO A 516 -24.16 -22.51 23.13
C PRO A 516 -24.42 -24.01 23.26
N LEU A 517 -23.84 -24.65 24.27
CA LEU A 517 -24.21 -26.02 24.61
C LEU A 517 -25.72 -26.05 24.87
N PRO A 518 -26.47 -27.03 24.32
CA PRO A 518 -27.89 -27.14 24.60
C PRO A 518 -28.08 -27.28 26.11
N SER A 519 -28.90 -26.39 26.70
CA SER A 519 -29.23 -26.40 28.12
C SER A 519 -29.82 -27.77 28.49
N SER A 520 -29.05 -28.59 29.21
CA SER A 520 -29.53 -29.83 29.80
C SER A 520 -30.40 -29.51 31.02
N SER A 521 -31.61 -29.00 30.78
CA SER A 521 -32.62 -28.83 31.81
C SER A 521 -34.01 -29.02 31.20
N ARG A 522 -34.33 -30.28 30.88
CA ARG A 522 -35.73 -30.72 30.95
C ARG A 522 -35.94 -31.31 32.34
N PRO A 523 -36.76 -30.70 33.21
CA PRO A 523 -37.19 -31.38 34.43
C PRO A 523 -38.06 -32.56 34.02
N PHE A 524 -37.70 -33.75 34.52
CA PHE A 524 -38.58 -34.92 34.48
C PHE A 524 -39.88 -34.56 35.19
N GLY A 525 -40.96 -34.40 34.41
CA GLY A 525 -42.30 -34.25 34.96
C GLY A 525 -42.71 -35.55 35.65
N HIS A 526 -42.79 -35.51 36.98
CA HIS A 526 -43.51 -36.51 37.76
C HIS A 526 -44.98 -36.54 37.31
N ARG A 527 -45.40 -37.66 36.70
CA ARG A 527 -46.82 -38.04 36.69
C ARG A 527 -47.21 -38.42 38.11
N GLN A 528 -48.06 -37.63 38.75
CA GLN A 528 -48.94 -38.12 39.82
C GLN A 528 -50.33 -38.39 39.24
N ARG A 529 -50.97 -39.40 39.85
CA ARG A 529 -52.28 -39.96 39.53
C ARG A 529 -53.43 -38.98 39.73
#